data_AF-A0A6L4AP43-F1
#
_entry.id   AF-A0A6L4AP43-F1
#
_cell.length_a   1.000
_cell.length_b   1.000
_cell.length_c   1.000
_cell.angle_alpha   90.00
_cell.angle_beta   90.00
_cell.angle_gamma   90.00
#
_symmetry.space_group_name_H-M   'P 1'
#
loop_
_entity.id
_entity.type
_entity.pdbx_description
1 polymer ?
#
loop_
_entity_poly.entity_id
_entity_poly.type
_entity_poly.pdbx_seq_one_letter_code
_entity_poly.pdbx_strand_id
1 'polypeptide(L)'
;MRRFLSGILLVLCTGCAAPSHFGGGKSGEVTLYLEAPDARSVVFLSSRDNYRRHALGRDADGLWVKRGLADEEFRYFYLVDGTVHIPDCRYREADDFGQVNCIHLPGTDDHRRRATVVRNKE
;
A
#
# COMPACT_ATOMS: atom_id res chain seq x y z
N MET A 1 -4.57 -14.35 67.76
CA MET A 1 -4.39 -15.08 66.49
C MET A 1 -5.76 -15.30 65.84
N ARG A 2 -6.15 -14.49 64.83
CA ARG A 2 -7.29 -14.78 63.93
C ARG A 2 -7.38 -13.76 62.78
N ARG A 3 -6.60 -14.07 61.74
CA ARG A 3 -6.87 -13.97 60.29
C ARG A 3 -7.87 -12.89 59.83
N PHE A 4 -7.35 -11.71 59.49
CA PHE A 4 -7.92 -10.87 58.43
C PHE A 4 -7.22 -11.21 57.12
N LEU A 5 -7.99 -11.36 56.05
CA LEU A 5 -7.69 -11.08 54.63
C LEU A 5 -8.56 -12.00 53.76
N SER A 6 -9.81 -11.59 53.59
CA SER A 6 -10.66 -12.06 52.50
C SER A 6 -10.12 -11.39 51.22
N GLY A 7 -9.22 -12.09 50.53
CA GLY A 7 -8.60 -11.63 49.30
C GLY A 7 -9.57 -11.74 48.14
N ILE A 8 -9.94 -10.58 47.60
CA ILE A 8 -10.80 -10.40 46.43
C ILE A 8 -10.26 -11.17 45.21
N LEU A 9 -11.18 -11.92 44.61
CA LEU A 9 -11.07 -12.69 43.37
C LEU A 9 -10.56 -11.80 42.23
N LEU A 10 -9.31 -12.03 41.79
CA LEU A 10 -8.71 -11.31 40.66
C LEU A 10 -9.44 -11.67 39.36
N VAL A 11 -9.91 -10.61 38.69
CA VAL A 11 -10.60 -10.61 37.41
C VAL A 11 -9.69 -11.17 36.30
N LEU A 12 -10.23 -12.15 35.58
CA LEU A 12 -9.67 -12.75 34.37
C LEU A 12 -9.75 -11.75 33.21
N CYS A 13 -8.64 -11.13 32.84
CA CYS A 13 -8.50 -10.44 31.55
C CYS A 13 -7.97 -11.43 30.50
N THR A 14 -8.82 -12.37 30.06
CA THR A 14 -8.58 -13.14 28.83
C THR A 14 -9.08 -12.33 27.65
N GLY A 15 -8.15 -11.81 26.85
CA GLY A 15 -8.47 -11.02 25.67
C GLY A 15 -7.26 -10.78 24.78
N CYS A 16 -6.52 -11.83 24.39
CA CYS A 16 -5.63 -11.74 23.24
C CYS A 16 -6.50 -11.64 21.99
N ALA A 17 -6.76 -10.42 21.54
CA ALA A 17 -7.48 -10.16 20.30
C ALA A 17 -6.60 -10.58 19.11
N ALA A 18 -7.01 -11.70 18.52
CA ALA A 18 -6.89 -12.13 17.12
C ALA A 18 -5.49 -12.34 16.48
N PRO A 19 -5.30 -13.46 15.77
CA PRO A 19 -4.17 -13.65 14.86
C PRO A 19 -4.46 -12.92 13.54
N SER A 20 -3.96 -11.70 13.38
CA SER A 20 -3.95 -11.05 12.07
C SER A 20 -2.68 -11.43 11.32
N HIS A 21 -2.73 -12.56 10.61
CA HIS A 21 -1.78 -12.85 9.55
C HIS A 21 -1.89 -11.74 8.49
N PHE A 22 -0.99 -10.77 8.51
CA PHE A 22 -0.71 -9.92 7.35
C PHE A 22 0.72 -10.19 6.90
N GLY A 23 0.83 -10.73 5.69
CA GLY A 23 2.08 -11.17 5.09
C GLY A 23 3.19 -10.13 5.22
N GLY A 24 4.34 -10.61 5.68
CA GLY A 24 5.60 -9.88 5.58
C GLY A 24 5.92 -9.58 4.12
N GLY A 25 5.89 -8.31 3.73
CA GLY A 25 6.78 -7.87 2.65
C GLY A 25 8.22 -8.15 3.09
N LYS A 26 9.08 -8.61 2.18
CA LYS A 26 10.50 -8.71 2.46
C LYS A 26 11.03 -7.32 2.82
N SER A 27 11.96 -7.22 3.77
CA SER A 27 12.54 -5.92 4.14
C SER A 27 13.13 -5.26 2.89
N GLY A 28 12.76 -4.02 2.61
CA GLY A 28 13.23 -3.28 1.43
C GLY A 28 12.42 -3.53 0.15
N GLU A 29 11.25 -4.17 0.23
CA GLU A 29 10.30 -4.25 -0.89
C GLU A 29 9.00 -3.49 -0.58
N VAL A 30 8.46 -2.81 -1.60
CA VAL A 30 7.23 -2.03 -1.63
C VAL A 30 6.24 -2.71 -2.55
N THR A 31 4.96 -2.67 -2.15
CA THR A 31 3.83 -3.09 -2.97
C THR A 31 2.86 -1.93 -3.11
N LEU A 32 2.51 -1.61 -4.36
CA LEU A 32 1.52 -0.59 -4.69
C LEU A 32 0.19 -1.24 -5.02
N TYR A 33 -0.90 -0.63 -4.52
CA TYR A 33 -2.26 -1.06 -4.75
C TYR A 33 -3.06 0.09 -5.36
N LEU A 34 -3.75 -0.16 -6.47
CA LEU A 34 -4.64 0.81 -7.10
C LEU A 34 -6.10 0.32 -7.00
N GLU A 35 -6.95 1.18 -6.46
CA GLU A 35 -8.40 0.97 -6.44
C GLU A 35 -9.02 1.53 -7.72
N ALA A 36 -9.38 0.64 -8.64
CA ALA A 36 -10.07 0.98 -9.88
C ALA A 36 -11.03 -0.16 -10.23
N PRO A 37 -12.19 -0.26 -9.54
CA PRO A 37 -13.10 -1.41 -9.66
C PRO A 37 -13.60 -1.58 -11.09
N ASP A 38 -13.93 -0.49 -11.79
CA ASP A 38 -14.51 -0.52 -13.14
C ASP A 38 -13.46 -0.64 -14.26
N ALA A 39 -12.17 -0.60 -13.94
CA ALA A 39 -11.11 -0.72 -14.94
C ALA A 39 -11.09 -2.13 -15.56
N ARG A 40 -10.96 -2.22 -16.88
CA ARG A 40 -10.77 -3.50 -17.58
C ARG A 40 -9.30 -3.90 -17.62
N SER A 41 -8.41 -2.92 -17.64
CA SER A 41 -6.96 -3.12 -17.68
C SER A 41 -6.23 -2.00 -16.94
N VAL A 42 -5.15 -2.38 -16.25
CA VAL A 42 -4.23 -1.44 -15.61
C VAL A 42 -2.80 -1.78 -15.98
N VAL A 43 -2.06 -0.77 -16.43
CA VAL A 43 -0.63 -0.86 -16.71
C VAL A 43 0.11 0.08 -15.77
N PHE A 44 1.13 -0.42 -15.09
CA PHE A 44 2.06 0.35 -14.27
C PHE A 44 3.28 0.76 -15.08
N LEU A 45 3.74 2.00 -14.92
CA LEU A 45 4.96 2.54 -15.51
C LEU A 45 5.74 3.31 -14.44
N SER A 46 7.07 3.17 -14.44
CA SER A 46 7.92 3.87 -13.47
C SER A 46 9.29 4.26 -14.02
N SER A 47 9.91 5.27 -13.41
CA SER A 47 11.28 5.67 -13.74
C SER A 47 12.32 4.57 -13.49
N ARG A 48 11.99 3.54 -12.70
CA ARG A 48 12.90 2.46 -12.32
C ARG A 48 13.43 1.63 -13.47
N ASP A 49 12.64 1.53 -14.53
CA ASP A 49 12.96 0.71 -15.68
C ASP A 49 12.70 1.45 -16.98
N ASN A 50 12.86 2.78 -16.94
CA ASN A 50 12.61 3.68 -18.07
C ASN A 50 11.18 3.55 -18.61
N TYR A 51 10.21 3.47 -17.70
CA TYR A 51 8.77 3.45 -17.99
C TYR A 51 8.35 2.29 -18.89
N ARG A 52 8.89 1.09 -18.65
CA ARG A 52 8.38 -0.12 -19.32
C ARG A 52 6.96 -0.41 -18.81
N ARG A 53 6.15 -0.98 -19.70
CA ARG A 53 4.75 -1.32 -19.41
C ARG A 53 4.66 -2.61 -18.61
N HIS A 54 4.05 -2.55 -17.43
CA HIS A 54 3.73 -3.72 -16.61
C HIS A 54 2.22 -3.89 -16.50
N ALA A 55 1.65 -4.87 -17.20
CA ALA A 55 0.26 -5.24 -16.98
C ALA A 55 0.09 -5.74 -15.54
N LEU A 56 -0.87 -5.19 -14.82
CA LEU A 56 -1.17 -5.60 -13.45
C LEU A 56 -2.26 -6.66 -13.42
N GLY A 57 -2.22 -7.50 -12.39
CA GLY A 57 -3.32 -8.39 -12.01
C GLY A 57 -4.06 -7.83 -10.80
N ARG A 58 -5.28 -8.33 -10.57
CA ARG A 58 -6.02 -8.08 -9.34
C ARG A 58 -5.64 -9.08 -8.26
N ASP A 59 -5.67 -8.67 -7.00
CA ASP A 59 -5.60 -9.58 -5.86
C ASP A 59 -7.00 -10.09 -5.44
N ALA A 60 -7.05 -10.79 -4.31
CA ALA A 60 -8.28 -11.38 -3.78
C ALA A 60 -9.33 -10.33 -3.37
N ASP A 61 -8.90 -9.11 -3.05
CA ASP A 61 -9.76 -7.98 -2.68
C ASP A 61 -10.19 -7.16 -3.92
N GLY A 62 -9.75 -7.58 -5.11
CA GLY A 62 -10.06 -6.92 -6.37
C GLY A 62 -9.18 -5.69 -6.67
N LEU A 63 -8.14 -5.42 -5.87
CA LEU A 63 -7.22 -4.30 -6.07
C LEU A 63 -6.17 -4.65 -7.12
N TRP A 64 -5.77 -3.69 -7.95
CA TRP A 64 -4.68 -3.88 -8.91
C TRP A 64 -3.34 -3.76 -8.20
N VAL A 65 -2.44 -4.75 -8.38
CA VAL A 65 -1.24 -4.84 -7.53
C VAL A 65 0.06 -4.88 -8.32
N LYS A 66 1.00 -4.01 -7.94
CA LYS A 66 2.43 -4.09 -8.33
C LYS A 66 3.28 -4.47 -7.12
N ARG A 67 3.85 -5.67 -7.14
CA ARG A 67 4.71 -6.23 -6.07
C ARG A 67 6.20 -6.14 -6.43
N GLY A 68 7.06 -6.25 -5.42
CA GLY A 68 8.50 -6.46 -5.59
C GLY A 68 9.27 -5.23 -6.09
N LEU A 69 8.77 -4.02 -5.82
CA LEU A 69 9.53 -2.81 -6.06
C LEU A 69 10.52 -2.65 -4.89
N ALA A 70 11.82 -2.40 -5.11
CA ALA A 70 12.69 -2.02 -3.99
C ALA A 70 12.23 -0.70 -3.32
N ASP A 71 12.46 -0.55 -2.02
CA ASP A 71 12.15 0.67 -1.27
C ASP A 71 13.19 1.78 -1.54
N GLU A 72 13.09 2.38 -2.72
CA GLU A 72 13.96 3.45 -3.22
C GLU A 72 13.09 4.53 -3.87
N GLU A 73 13.60 5.75 -4.03
CA GLU A 73 12.82 6.79 -4.71
C GLU A 73 12.50 6.40 -6.16
N PHE A 74 11.24 6.53 -6.57
CA PHE A 74 10.86 6.41 -7.97
C PHE A 74 9.61 7.22 -8.31
N ARG A 75 9.53 7.62 -9.58
CA ARG A 75 8.36 8.26 -10.18
C ARG A 75 7.49 7.20 -10.83
N TYR A 76 6.17 7.32 -10.71
CA TYR A 76 5.24 6.37 -11.31
C TYR A 76 3.89 6.99 -11.68
N PHE A 77 3.22 6.32 -12.60
CA PHE A 77 1.83 6.55 -12.99
C PHE A 77 1.22 5.25 -13.55
N TYR A 78 -0.08 5.30 -13.85
CA TYR A 78 -0.79 4.17 -14.44
C TYR A 78 -1.39 4.54 -15.79
N LEU A 79 -1.59 3.54 -16.64
CA LEU A 79 -2.58 3.60 -17.71
C LEU A 79 -3.79 2.77 -17.28
N VAL A 80 -4.93 3.41 -17.11
CA VAL A 80 -6.21 2.75 -16.82
C VAL A 80 -7.01 2.75 -18.12
N ASP A 81 -7.29 1.56 -18.64
CA ASP A 81 -7.94 1.38 -19.95
C ASP A 81 -7.28 2.20 -21.10
N GLY A 82 -5.95 2.30 -21.04
CA GLY A 82 -5.14 3.02 -22.03
C GLY A 82 -4.99 4.52 -21.79
N THR A 83 -5.68 5.08 -20.81
CA THR A 83 -5.62 6.51 -20.46
C THR A 83 -4.68 6.74 -19.28
N VAL A 84 -3.86 7.80 -19.35
CA VAL A 84 -2.99 8.18 -18.23
C VAL A 84 -3.83 8.49 -17.00
N HIS A 85 -3.47 7.85 -15.89
CA HIS A 85 -4.11 7.99 -14.61
C HIS A 85 -3.05 8.29 -13.54
N ILE A 86 -3.18 9.46 -12.92
CA ILE A 86 -2.34 9.91 -11.80
C ILE A 86 -3.17 9.76 -10.53
N PRO A 87 -2.88 8.76 -9.70
CA PRO A 87 -3.72 8.45 -8.57
C PRO A 87 -3.50 9.44 -7.41
N ASP A 88 -4.26 9.30 -6.32
CA ASP A 88 -4.06 10.16 -5.15
C ASP A 88 -2.81 9.82 -4.33
N CYS A 89 -1.73 10.57 -4.56
CA CYS A 89 -0.44 10.39 -3.89
C CYS A 89 0.03 11.65 -3.16
N ARG A 90 0.74 11.43 -2.05
CA ARG A 90 1.24 12.49 -1.16
C ARG A 90 2.30 13.36 -1.82
N TYR A 91 3.18 12.76 -2.61
CA TYR A 91 4.27 13.44 -3.29
C TYR A 91 4.06 13.38 -4.80
N ARG A 92 4.17 14.54 -5.44
CA ARG A 92 3.90 14.75 -6.86
C ARG A 92 4.97 15.65 -7.46
N GLU A 93 5.31 15.41 -8.71
CA GLU A 93 6.23 16.25 -9.49
C GLU A 93 5.64 16.47 -10.88
N ALA A 94 5.70 17.72 -11.35
CA ALA A 94 5.36 18.04 -12.73
C ALA A 94 6.48 17.55 -13.65
N ASP A 95 6.13 16.88 -14.74
CA ASP A 95 7.09 16.53 -15.76
C ASP A 95 7.19 17.60 -16.85
N ASP A 96 8.22 17.49 -17.69
CA ASP A 96 8.50 18.43 -18.78
C ASP A 96 7.47 18.36 -19.92
N PHE A 97 6.52 17.42 -19.86
CA PHE A 97 5.44 17.23 -20.84
C PHE A 97 4.11 17.79 -20.34
N GLY A 98 4.11 18.53 -19.23
CA GLY A 98 2.92 19.13 -18.64
C GLY A 98 2.01 18.12 -17.91
N GLN A 99 2.51 16.92 -17.64
CA GLN A 99 1.85 15.92 -16.81
C GLN A 99 2.43 15.91 -15.39
N VAL A 100 1.87 15.06 -14.53
CA VAL A 100 2.29 14.93 -13.14
C VAL A 100 2.59 13.48 -12.84
N ASN A 101 3.72 13.19 -12.21
CA ASN A 101 4.06 11.86 -11.71
C ASN A 101 3.83 11.80 -10.19
N CYS A 102 3.42 10.63 -9.69
CA CYS A 102 3.52 10.33 -8.28
C CYS A 102 4.96 9.96 -7.94
N ILE A 103 5.42 10.34 -6.75
CA ILE A 103 6.74 9.97 -6.24
C ILE A 103 6.58 9.05 -5.02
N HIS A 104 7.24 7.91 -5.08
CA HIS A 104 7.52 7.09 -3.91
C HIS A 104 8.81 7.56 -3.25
N LEU A 105 8.83 7.74 -1.93
CA LEU A 105 10.04 8.07 -1.15
C LEU A 105 10.33 6.93 -0.15
N PRO A 106 11.59 6.51 0.00
CA PRO A 106 11.94 5.40 0.88
C PRO A 106 11.64 5.72 2.34
N GLY A 107 11.18 4.72 3.11
CA GLY A 107 10.88 4.88 4.54
C GLY A 107 9.76 5.86 4.88
N THR A 108 9.03 6.39 3.89
CA THR A 108 7.87 7.28 4.11
C THR A 108 6.53 6.54 4.13
N ASP A 109 6.55 5.27 3.74
CA ASP A 109 5.41 4.36 3.90
C ASP A 109 5.33 3.91 5.36
N ASP A 110 4.23 4.28 6.04
CA ASP A 110 3.92 3.85 7.39
C ASP A 110 4.05 2.32 7.50
N HIS A 111 5.01 1.83 8.28
CA HIS A 111 5.23 0.40 8.49
C HIS A 111 3.98 -0.33 9.04
N ARG A 112 2.97 0.42 9.52
CA ARG A 112 1.65 -0.07 9.92
C ARG A 112 0.64 -0.19 8.77
N ARG A 113 0.87 0.49 7.64
CA ARG A 113 0.14 0.41 6.38
C ARG A 113 1.11 0.00 5.27
N ARG A 114 1.42 -1.29 5.16
CA ARG A 114 2.29 -1.89 4.12
C ARG A 114 1.66 -1.89 2.71
N ALA A 115 0.86 -0.88 2.42
CA ALA A 115 0.10 -0.71 1.20
C ALA A 115 -0.17 0.78 1.02
N THR A 116 0.50 1.38 0.04
CA THR A 116 0.06 2.67 -0.49
C THR A 116 -1.14 2.39 -1.39
N VAL A 117 -2.32 2.42 -0.76
CA VAL A 117 -3.61 2.38 -1.47
C VAL A 117 -3.79 3.73 -2.13
N VAL A 118 -3.60 3.75 -3.44
CA VAL A 118 -3.78 4.95 -4.23
C VAL A 118 -5.22 4.96 -4.71
N ARG A 119 -6.00 5.94 -4.25
CA ARG A 119 -7.43 6.08 -4.56
C ARG A 119 -7.63 6.97 -5.77
N ASN A 120 -8.73 6.75 -6.48
CA ASN A 120 -9.16 7.64 -7.55
C ASN A 120 -9.50 9.02 -6.99
N LYS A 121 -9.19 10.06 -7.76
CA LYS A 121 -9.77 11.39 -7.54
C LYS A 121 -11.20 11.34 -8.09
N GLU A 122 -12.19 11.55 -7.22
CA GLU A 122 -13.60 11.73 -7.62
C GLU A 122 -13.76 12.93 -8.57
#